data_AF-A0A933MVH4-F1
#
_entry.id   AF-A0A933MVH4-F1
#
_cell.length_a   1.000
_cell.length_b   1.000
_cell.length_c   1.000
_cell.angle_alpha   90.00
_cell.angle_beta   90.00
_cell.angle_gamma   90.00
#
_symmetry.space_group_name_H-M   'P 1'
#
loop_
_entity.id
_entity.type
_entity.pdbx_description
1 polymer ?
#
loop_
_entity_poly.entity_id
_entity_poly.type
_entity_poly.pdbx_seq_one_letter_code
_entity_poly.pdbx_strand_id
1 'polypeptide(L)'
;MSAILIAILAVAAISIALYPLFEVQRRPARAPATIDSDLENLLSAREATYSAIKDLETDHAMGKLSDTDYATLRAKYEGKALTILQKLDAAQASVQHAQRAAASKGACAQCGTPVVAGAKFCRGCGAGVGAACGSCGAPVAADAKFCRRCGTPVAALQPA
;
A
#
# COMPACT_ATOMS: atom_id res chain seq x y z
N MET A 1 -42.92 -13.44 26.20
CA MET A 1 -42.02 -13.80 25.08
C MET A 1 -41.56 -12.57 24.29
N SER A 2 -42.46 -11.63 23.93
CA SER A 2 -42.14 -10.38 23.23
C SER A 2 -41.18 -9.44 23.98
N ALA A 3 -41.36 -9.26 25.31
CA ALA A 3 -40.48 -8.38 26.10
C ALA A 3 -39.02 -8.85 26.16
N ILE A 4 -38.80 -10.18 26.16
CA ILE A 4 -37.46 -10.79 26.17
C ILE A 4 -36.77 -10.58 24.82
N LEU A 5 -37.50 -10.71 23.71
CA LEU A 5 -36.98 -10.44 22.37
C LEU A 5 -36.57 -8.97 22.20
N ILE A 6 -37.36 -8.04 22.71
CA ILE A 6 -37.05 -6.60 22.65
C ILE A 6 -35.78 -6.28 23.45
N ALA A 7 -35.63 -6.84 24.64
CA ALA A 7 -34.44 -6.65 25.48
C ALA A 7 -33.16 -7.18 24.80
N ILE A 8 -33.22 -8.36 24.18
CA ILE A 8 -32.08 -8.95 23.46
C ILE A 8 -31.69 -8.07 22.26
N LEU A 9 -32.66 -7.60 21.48
CA LEU A 9 -32.40 -6.72 20.33
C LEU A 9 -31.79 -5.38 20.75
N ALA A 10 -32.25 -4.81 21.86
CA ALA A 10 -31.70 -3.56 22.38
C ALA A 10 -30.24 -3.73 22.83
N VAL A 11 -29.92 -4.82 23.56
CA VAL A 11 -28.56 -5.12 23.98
C VAL A 11 -27.65 -5.39 22.79
N ALA A 12 -28.13 -6.13 21.78
CA ALA A 12 -27.39 -6.37 20.54
C ALA A 12 -27.11 -5.06 19.78
N ALA A 13 -28.10 -4.17 19.66
CA ALA A 13 -27.92 -2.88 19.00
C ALA A 13 -26.91 -1.99 19.75
N ILE A 14 -26.98 -1.95 21.08
CA ILE A 14 -26.05 -1.20 21.93
C ILE A 14 -24.63 -1.77 21.83
N SER A 15 -24.48 -3.10 21.86
CA SER A 15 -23.17 -3.74 21.74
C SER A 15 -22.56 -3.56 20.35
N ILE A 16 -23.36 -3.61 19.27
CA ILE A 16 -22.91 -3.28 17.91
C ILE A 16 -22.51 -1.80 17.80
N ALA A 17 -23.27 -0.88 18.41
CA ALA A 17 -22.97 0.54 18.40
C ALA A 17 -21.72 0.91 19.24
N LEU A 18 -21.46 0.18 20.33
CA LEU A 18 -20.30 0.39 21.21
C LEU A 18 -19.05 -0.39 20.78
N TYR A 19 -19.19 -1.45 19.99
CA TYR A 19 -18.08 -2.21 19.42
C TYR A 19 -17.03 -1.34 18.71
N PRO A 20 -17.39 -0.39 17.80
CA PRO A 20 -16.40 0.42 17.11
C PRO A 20 -15.60 1.33 18.04
N LEU A 21 -16.17 1.77 19.16
CA LEU A 21 -15.45 2.56 20.18
C LEU A 21 -14.41 1.72 20.92
N PHE A 22 -14.72 0.46 21.21
CA PHE A 22 -13.81 -0.45 21.91
C PHE A 22 -12.69 -0.97 20.98
N GLU A 23 -12.96 -1.08 19.68
CA GLU A 23 -12.00 -1.50 18.67
C GLU A 23 -10.95 -0.42 18.33
N VAL A 24 -11.33 0.86 18.41
CA VAL A 24 -10.40 2.00 18.27
C VAL A 24 -9.27 1.94 19.31
N GLN A 25 -9.55 1.43 20.51
CA GLN A 25 -8.60 1.35 21.62
C GLN A 25 -7.73 0.09 21.58
N ARG A 26 -8.18 -0.97 20.89
CA ARG A 26 -7.42 -2.21 20.66
C ARG A 26 -6.61 -2.20 19.37
N ARG A 27 -6.50 -1.06 18.69
CA ARG A 27 -5.57 -0.95 17.56
C ARG A 27 -4.16 -1.29 18.08
N PRO A 28 -3.54 -2.40 17.62
CA PRO A 28 -2.14 -2.64 17.93
C PRO A 28 -1.37 -1.39 17.50
N ALA A 29 -0.43 -0.94 18.34
CA ALA A 29 0.33 0.29 18.19
C ALA A 29 0.52 0.63 16.71
N ARG A 30 -0.24 1.62 16.24
CA ARG A 30 -0.24 2.03 14.84
C ARG A 30 1.21 2.30 14.44
N ALA A 31 1.67 1.65 13.37
CA ALA A 31 2.90 2.06 12.67
C ALA A 31 2.85 3.59 12.43
N PRO A 32 4.00 4.27 12.43
CA PRO A 32 4.15 5.63 12.95
C PRO A 32 3.14 6.60 12.33
N ALA A 33 2.36 7.27 13.19
CA ALA A 33 1.34 8.26 12.84
C ALA A 33 1.86 9.42 11.96
N THR A 34 3.17 9.56 11.80
CA THR A 34 3.82 10.58 10.98
C THR A 34 3.74 10.28 9.48
N ILE A 35 3.95 9.03 9.04
CA ILE A 35 3.97 8.68 7.59
C ILE A 35 2.58 8.90 6.96
N ASP A 36 1.53 8.42 7.64
CA ASP A 36 0.14 8.57 7.18
C ASP A 36 -0.27 10.06 7.14
N SER A 37 0.09 10.82 8.17
CA SER A 37 -0.19 12.26 8.29
C SER A 37 0.54 13.08 7.21
N ASP A 38 1.82 12.79 6.96
CA ASP A 38 2.62 13.48 5.94
C ASP A 38 2.06 13.26 4.53
N LEU A 39 1.63 12.03 4.22
CA LEU A 39 0.99 11.72 2.94
C LEU A 39 -0.33 12.49 2.78
N GLU A 40 -1.16 12.54 3.82
CA GLU A 40 -2.44 13.27 3.81
C GLU A 40 -2.25 14.79 3.65
N ASN A 41 -1.25 15.37 4.33
CA ASN A 41 -0.88 16.77 4.18
C ASN A 41 -0.41 17.08 2.75
N LEU A 42 0.40 16.22 2.15
CA LEU A 42 0.86 16.37 0.77
C LEU A 42 -0.29 16.26 -0.25
N LEU A 43 -1.22 15.32 -0.03
CA LEU A 43 -2.43 15.19 -0.85
C LEU A 43 -3.32 16.43 -0.76
N SER A 44 -3.50 16.98 0.45
CA SER A 44 -4.24 18.23 0.66
C SER A 44 -3.57 19.41 -0.03
N ALA A 45 -2.23 19.52 0.05
CA ALA A 45 -1.47 20.56 -0.62
C ALA A 45 -1.56 20.45 -2.16
N ARG A 46 -1.59 19.23 -2.71
CA ARG A 46 -1.81 18.99 -4.14
C ARG A 46 -3.17 19.53 -4.58
N GLU A 47 -4.24 19.16 -3.86
CA GLU A 47 -5.60 19.60 -4.20
C GLU A 47 -5.73 21.13 -4.14
N ALA A 48 -5.19 21.75 -3.09
CA ALA A 48 -5.17 23.21 -2.97
C ALA A 48 -4.42 23.90 -4.13
N THR A 49 -3.28 23.34 -4.55
CA THR A 49 -2.50 23.90 -5.68
C THR A 49 -3.23 23.74 -7.00
N TYR A 50 -3.92 22.62 -7.19
CA TYR A 50 -4.67 22.35 -8.43
C TYR A 50 -5.91 23.23 -8.52
N SER A 51 -6.64 23.41 -7.41
CA SER A 51 -7.74 24.37 -7.34
C SER A 51 -7.25 25.77 -7.68
N ALA A 52 -6.11 26.20 -7.11
CA ALA A 52 -5.55 27.53 -7.39
C ALA A 52 -5.19 27.74 -8.87
N ILE A 53 -4.67 26.72 -9.56
CA ILE A 53 -4.40 26.79 -11.00
C ILE A 53 -5.71 26.93 -11.78
N LYS A 54 -6.73 26.15 -11.42
CA LYS A 54 -8.04 26.18 -12.08
C LYS A 54 -8.76 27.52 -11.89
N ASP A 55 -8.70 28.08 -10.69
CA ASP A 55 -9.27 29.40 -10.40
C ASP A 55 -8.53 30.49 -11.19
N LEU A 56 -7.19 30.40 -11.27
CA LEU A 56 -6.36 31.31 -12.07
C LEU A 56 -6.73 31.28 -13.56
N GLU A 57 -6.93 30.09 -14.13
CA GLU A 57 -7.39 29.91 -15.52
C GLU A 57 -8.78 30.52 -15.73
N THR A 58 -9.67 30.37 -14.75
CA THR A 58 -11.02 30.92 -14.82
C THR A 58 -10.99 32.45 -14.77
N ASP A 59 -10.17 33.05 -13.90
CA ASP A 59 -10.01 34.50 -13.81
C ASP A 59 -9.38 35.11 -15.07
N HIS A 60 -8.42 34.43 -15.70
CA HIS A 60 -7.86 34.85 -16.99
C HIS A 60 -8.90 34.75 -18.11
N ALA A 61 -9.67 33.66 -18.17
CA ALA A 61 -10.75 33.51 -19.15
C ALA A 61 -11.85 34.57 -18.99
N MET A 62 -12.08 35.05 -17.77
CA MET A 62 -12.99 36.19 -17.49
C MET A 62 -12.37 37.57 -17.79
N GLY A 63 -11.11 37.62 -18.23
CA GLY A 63 -10.40 38.87 -18.54
C GLY A 63 -9.99 39.68 -17.31
N LYS A 64 -10.00 39.10 -16.11
CA LYS A 64 -9.57 39.80 -14.87
C LYS A 64 -8.06 39.95 -14.76
N LEU A 65 -7.30 39.15 -15.50
CA LEU A 65 -5.84 39.09 -15.45
C LEU A 65 -5.27 39.36 -16.84
N SER A 66 -4.15 40.09 -16.88
CA SER A 66 -3.37 40.26 -18.10
C SER A 66 -2.63 38.95 -18.46
N ASP A 67 -2.29 38.77 -19.73
CA ASP A 67 -1.55 37.60 -20.19
C ASP A 67 -0.19 37.43 -19.47
N THR A 68 0.48 38.54 -19.15
CA THR A 68 1.77 38.54 -18.45
C THR A 68 1.63 38.12 -16.99
N ASP A 69 0.58 38.59 -16.30
CA ASP A 69 0.33 38.23 -14.90
C ASP A 69 -0.09 36.76 -14.79
N TYR A 70 -0.96 36.32 -15.70
CA TYR A 70 -1.37 34.93 -15.81
C TYR A 70 -0.16 34.01 -16.04
N ALA A 71 0.70 34.30 -17.02
CA ALA A 71 1.88 33.49 -17.31
C ALA A 71 2.82 33.38 -16.09
N THR A 72 3.04 34.48 -15.38
CA THR A 72 3.92 34.52 -14.19
C THR A 72 3.34 33.70 -13.04
N LEU A 73 2.05 33.88 -12.74
CA LEU A 73 1.37 33.15 -11.67
C LEU A 73 1.27 31.65 -12.00
N ARG A 74 0.95 31.30 -13.24
CA ARG A 74 0.85 29.92 -13.70
C ARG A 74 2.18 29.19 -13.53
N ALA A 75 3.28 29.78 -14.00
CA ALA A 75 4.62 29.20 -13.82
C ALA A 75 4.95 28.95 -12.34
N LYS A 76 4.56 29.88 -11.45
CA LYS A 76 4.74 29.73 -10.00
C LYS A 76 3.95 28.57 -9.41
N TYR A 77 2.67 28.42 -9.78
CA TYR A 77 1.85 27.32 -9.27
C TYR A 77 2.24 25.96 -9.86
N GLU A 78 2.64 25.91 -11.14
CA GLU A 78 3.18 24.70 -11.78
C GLU A 78 4.46 24.24 -11.09
N GLY A 79 5.39 25.16 -10.77
CA GLY A 79 6.60 24.83 -10.00
C GLY A 79 6.29 24.26 -8.60
N LYS A 80 5.28 24.82 -7.92
CA LYS A 80 4.79 24.27 -6.63
C LYS A 80 4.19 22.87 -6.80
N ALA A 81 3.35 22.67 -7.82
CA ALA A 81 2.73 21.39 -8.12
C ALA A 81 3.79 20.30 -8.36
N LEU A 82 4.81 20.58 -9.18
CA LEU A 82 5.93 19.67 -9.42
C LEU A 82 6.65 19.27 -8.13
N THR A 83 6.92 20.24 -7.26
CA THR A 83 7.57 20.00 -5.96
C THR A 83 6.73 19.09 -5.07
N ILE A 84 5.40 19.28 -5.04
CA ILE A 84 4.49 18.46 -4.25
C ILE A 84 4.43 17.03 -4.79
N LEU A 85 4.36 16.87 -6.12
CA LEU A 85 4.34 15.55 -6.76
C LEU A 85 5.61 14.75 -6.47
N GLN A 86 6.78 15.37 -6.55
CA GLN A 86 8.05 14.72 -6.19
C GLN A 86 8.06 14.21 -4.74
N LYS A 87 7.52 15.00 -3.81
CA LYS A 87 7.40 14.61 -2.40
C LYS A 87 6.39 13.47 -2.22
N LEU A 88 5.27 13.49 -2.94
CA LEU A 88 4.29 12.42 -2.93
C LEU A 88 4.88 11.11 -3.43
N ASP A 89 5.61 11.12 -4.54
CA ASP A 89 6.26 9.92 -5.07
C ASP A 89 7.26 9.32 -4.06
N ALA A 90 8.04 10.16 -3.39
CA ALA A 90 8.96 9.73 -2.35
C ALA A 90 8.24 9.14 -1.11
N ALA A 91 7.17 9.79 -0.65
CA ALA A 91 6.36 9.31 0.47
C ALA A 91 5.61 8.01 0.12
N GLN A 92 5.10 7.89 -1.09
CA GLN A 92 4.45 6.66 -1.56
C GLN A 92 5.46 5.53 -1.72
N ALA A 93 6.67 5.81 -2.21
CA ALA A 93 7.73 4.83 -2.28
C ALA A 93 8.08 4.31 -0.87
N SER A 94 8.23 5.20 0.13
CA SER A 94 8.54 4.78 1.50
C SER A 94 7.45 3.90 2.11
N VAL A 95 6.17 4.25 1.89
CA VAL A 95 5.02 3.41 2.29
C VAL A 95 5.07 2.05 1.61
N GLN A 96 5.27 2.01 0.29
CA GLN A 96 5.36 0.76 -0.46
C GLN A 96 6.56 -0.10 -0.01
N HIS A 97 7.69 0.51 0.28
CA HIS A 97 8.87 -0.17 0.80
C HIS A 97 8.60 -0.77 2.18
N ALA A 98 7.98 -0.03 3.09
CA ALA A 98 7.59 -0.52 4.41
C ALA A 98 6.61 -1.71 4.30
N GLN A 99 5.60 -1.61 3.43
CA GLN A 99 4.65 -2.69 3.17
C GLN A 99 5.33 -3.94 2.60
N ARG A 100 6.27 -3.77 1.65
CA ARG A 100 7.04 -4.89 1.07
C ARG A 100 7.97 -5.55 2.09
N ALA A 101 8.58 -4.76 2.97
CA ALA A 101 9.42 -5.28 4.05
C ALA A 101 8.59 -6.10 5.05
N ALA A 102 7.42 -5.58 5.46
CA ALA A 102 6.48 -6.30 6.31
C ALA A 102 5.94 -7.60 5.66
N ALA A 103 5.85 -7.62 4.32
CA ALA A 103 5.45 -8.81 3.57
C ALA A 103 6.61 -9.77 3.22
N SER A 104 7.84 -9.53 3.69
CA SER A 104 8.96 -10.43 3.38
C SER A 104 8.91 -11.72 4.21
N LYS A 105 9.15 -12.87 3.57
CA LYS A 105 9.15 -14.22 4.20
C LYS A 105 10.56 -14.79 4.41
N GLY A 106 11.59 -13.95 4.31
CA GLY A 106 12.99 -14.35 4.46
C GLY A 106 13.89 -13.79 3.37
N ALA A 107 15.13 -14.28 3.29
CA ALA A 107 16.12 -13.88 2.31
C ALA A 107 16.39 -15.02 1.30
N CYS A 108 16.78 -14.65 0.09
CA CYS A 108 17.16 -15.61 -0.94
C CYS A 108 18.42 -16.37 -0.52
N ALA A 109 18.36 -17.70 -0.53
CA ALA A 109 19.50 -18.55 -0.16
C ALA A 109 20.71 -18.42 -1.10
N GLN A 110 20.52 -17.92 -2.33
CA GLN A 110 21.60 -17.78 -3.31
C GLN A 110 22.34 -16.44 -3.25
N CYS A 111 21.63 -15.34 -2.98
CA CYS A 111 22.21 -13.99 -3.06
C CYS A 111 21.87 -13.09 -1.86
N GLY A 112 21.12 -13.57 -0.88
CA GLY A 112 20.74 -12.80 0.31
C GLY A 112 19.66 -11.74 0.09
N THR A 113 19.18 -11.50 -1.13
CA THR A 113 18.13 -10.51 -1.39
C THR A 113 16.81 -10.90 -0.70
N PRO A 114 16.12 -9.98 0.00
CA PRO A 114 14.85 -10.29 0.67
C PRO A 114 13.78 -10.77 -0.32
N VAL A 115 13.08 -11.83 0.06
CA VAL A 115 12.03 -12.48 -0.71
C VAL A 115 10.68 -12.06 -0.17
N VAL A 116 9.90 -11.36 -1.01
CA VAL A 116 8.51 -10.98 -0.70
C VAL A 116 7.59 -12.21 -0.74
N ALA A 117 6.57 -12.24 0.12
CA ALA A 117 5.57 -13.30 0.13
C ALA A 117 4.96 -13.52 -1.25
N GLY A 118 4.90 -14.78 -1.70
CA GLY A 118 4.33 -15.15 -2.99
C GLY A 118 5.26 -14.97 -4.20
N ALA A 119 6.51 -14.54 -4.00
CA ALA A 119 7.50 -14.52 -5.08
C ALA A 119 7.84 -15.94 -5.55
N LYS A 120 7.75 -16.19 -6.87
CA LYS A 120 8.19 -17.45 -7.49
C LYS A 120 9.71 -17.46 -7.77
N PHE A 121 10.28 -16.29 -8.04
CA PHE A 121 11.70 -16.07 -8.33
C PHE A 121 12.26 -14.89 -7.54
N CYS A 122 13.56 -14.94 -7.23
CA CYS A 122 14.29 -13.86 -6.59
C CYS A 122 14.44 -12.68 -7.57
N ARG A 123 14.12 -11.47 -7.13
CA ARG A 123 14.29 -10.25 -7.95
C ARG A 123 15.75 -9.80 -8.09
N GLY A 124 16.64 -10.30 -7.24
CA GLY A 124 18.08 -10.00 -7.28
C GLY A 124 18.85 -10.89 -8.26
N CYS A 125 18.75 -12.22 -8.11
CA CYS A 125 19.54 -13.18 -8.90
C CYS A 125 18.71 -14.06 -9.85
N GLY A 126 17.38 -14.00 -9.82
CA GLY A 126 16.52 -14.84 -10.65
C GLY A 126 16.31 -16.28 -10.16
N ALA A 127 16.96 -16.70 -9.06
CA ALA A 127 16.78 -18.05 -8.50
C ALA A 127 15.33 -18.29 -8.06
N GLY A 128 14.82 -19.52 -8.22
CA GLY A 128 13.51 -19.90 -7.69
C GLY A 128 13.49 -19.80 -6.16
N VAL A 129 12.52 -19.08 -5.59
CA VAL A 129 12.41 -18.84 -4.13
C VAL A 129 11.14 -19.45 -3.53
N GLY A 130 10.57 -20.44 -4.23
CA GLY A 130 9.51 -21.32 -3.74
C GLY A 130 10.06 -22.59 -3.09
N ALA A 131 9.15 -23.47 -2.69
CA ALA A 131 9.51 -24.75 -2.10
C ALA A 131 10.40 -25.56 -3.07
N ALA A 132 11.48 -26.13 -2.55
CA ALA A 132 12.37 -27.01 -3.31
C ALA A 132 11.87 -28.45 -3.21
N CYS A 133 11.91 -29.18 -4.31
CA CYS A 133 11.59 -30.60 -4.33
C CYS A 133 12.46 -31.34 -3.30
N GLY A 134 11.84 -32.01 -2.32
CA GLY A 134 12.56 -32.76 -1.27
C GLY A 134 13.41 -33.94 -1.79
N SER A 135 13.19 -34.37 -3.04
CA SER A 135 13.94 -35.47 -3.65
C SER A 135 15.10 -35.02 -4.55
N CYS A 136 14.96 -33.93 -5.31
CA CYS A 136 15.98 -33.50 -6.28
C CYS A 136 16.43 -32.04 -6.14
N GLY A 137 15.91 -31.30 -5.15
CA GLY A 137 16.26 -29.90 -4.88
C GLY A 137 15.84 -28.89 -5.95
N ALA A 138 15.07 -29.29 -6.97
CA ALA A 138 14.60 -28.36 -8.00
C ALA A 138 13.57 -27.37 -7.43
N PRO A 139 13.56 -26.10 -7.86
CA PRO A 139 12.50 -25.19 -7.48
C PRO A 139 11.16 -25.69 -8.04
N VAL A 140 10.14 -25.73 -7.18
CA VAL A 140 8.80 -26.18 -7.54
C VAL A 140 7.84 -24.99 -7.49
N ALA A 141 7.04 -24.82 -8.55
CA ALA A 141 6.00 -23.81 -8.57
C ALA A 141 4.95 -24.11 -7.50
N ALA A 142 4.40 -23.07 -6.86
CA ALA A 142 3.43 -23.20 -5.76
C ALA A 142 2.17 -24.03 -6.12
N ASP A 143 1.85 -24.14 -7.41
CA ASP A 143 0.70 -24.84 -7.98
C ASP A 143 1.06 -26.17 -8.68
N ALA A 144 2.33 -26.60 -8.65
CA ALA A 144 2.73 -27.84 -9.30
C ALA A 144 2.27 -29.07 -8.51
N LYS A 145 1.64 -30.04 -9.18
CA LYS A 145 1.29 -31.35 -8.60
C LYS A 145 2.48 -32.33 -8.58
N PHE A 146 3.38 -32.21 -9.55
CA PHE A 146 4.58 -33.03 -9.72
C PHE A 146 5.79 -32.15 -10.03
N CYS A 147 6.98 -32.59 -9.62
CA CYS A 147 8.23 -31.93 -9.99
C CYS A 147 8.50 -32.14 -11.49
N ARG A 148 8.63 -31.04 -12.25
CA ARG A 148 8.92 -31.10 -13.70
C ARG A 148 10.32 -31.65 -14.02
N ARG A 149 11.21 -31.76 -13.03
CA ARG A 149 12.58 -32.27 -13.21
C ARG A 149 12.72 -33.76 -12.90
N CYS A 150 12.15 -34.24 -11.79
CA CYS A 150 12.30 -35.64 -11.37
C CYS A 150 10.98 -36.45 -11.28
N GLY A 151 9.83 -35.82 -11.52
CA GLY A 151 8.53 -36.49 -11.49
C GLY A 151 7.93 -36.75 -10.11
N THR A 152 8.64 -36.48 -9.01
CA THR A 152 8.11 -36.74 -7.66
C THR A 152 6.91 -35.83 -7.34
N PRO A 153 5.86 -36.36 -6.69
CA PRO A 153 4.70 -35.57 -6.29
C PRO A 153 5.11 -34.50 -5.28
N VAL A 154 4.53 -33.31 -5.45
CA VAL A 154 4.87 -32.09 -4.69
C VAL A 154 4.26 -32.12 -3.28
N ALA A 155 3.44 -33.13 -2.96
CA ALA A 155 2.95 -33.39 -1.60
C ALA A 155 4.09 -33.72 -0.60
N ALA A 156 5.30 -34.04 -1.08
CA ALA A 156 6.48 -34.34 -0.26
C ALA A 156 7.46 -33.15 -0.13
N LEU A 157 6.95 -31.92 -0.10
CA LEU A 157 7.77 -30.73 0.17
C LEU A 157 7.95 -30.55 1.68
N GLN A 158 9.20 -30.54 2.14
CA GLN A 158 9.52 -30.06 3.49
C GLN A 158 9.39 -28.54 3.53
N PRO A 159 8.74 -27.97 4.56
CA PRO A 159 8.90 -26.56 4.84
C PRO A 159 10.36 -26.30 5.24
N ALA A 160 10.91 -25.20 4.76
CA ALA A 160 12.14 -24.62 5.31
C ALA A 160 11.81 -23.90 6.62
#